data_AF-A0A2A6L6A2-F1
#
_entry.id   AF-A0A2A6L6A2-F1
#
_cell.length_a   1.000
_cell.length_b   1.000
_cell.length_c   1.000
_cell.angle_alpha   90.00
_cell.angle_beta   90.00
_cell.angle_gamma   90.00
#
_symmetry.space_group_name_H-M   'P 1'
#
loop_
_entity.id
_entity.type
_entity.pdbx_description
1 polymer ?
#
loop_
_entity_poly.entity_id
_entity_poly.type
_entity_poly.pdbx_seq_one_letter_code
_entity_poly.pdbx_strand_id
1 'polypeptide(L)'
;AQATFASKIEIGDGKAEVTREVDGGLQTIEIKLPAVITTDLRLNEPRYASLPNIMKAKKKPLDKKSPADFGVDTTPRLKVLKTEEPSGRKAGVKVKSVAELVDKLKNEAGVL
;
A
#
# COMPACT_ATOMS: atom_id res chain seq x y z
N ALA A 1 -8.27 -3.03 18.09
CA ALA A 1 -8.71 -3.73 16.87
C ALA A 1 -7.93 -3.22 15.66
N GLN A 2 -7.86 -3.98 14.56
CA GLN A 2 -7.19 -3.54 13.33
C GLN A 2 -8.09 -3.68 12.09
N ALA A 3 -7.94 -2.78 11.12
CA ALA A 3 -8.49 -2.93 9.78
C ALA A 3 -7.43 -2.56 8.74
N THR A 4 -7.04 -3.52 7.90
CA THR A 4 -6.00 -3.30 6.87
C THR A 4 -6.60 -3.08 5.49
N PHE A 5 -5.87 -2.43 4.59
CA PHE A 5 -6.28 -2.20 3.18
C PHE A 5 -7.63 -1.49 3.05
N ALA A 6 -7.91 -0.49 3.90
CA ALA A 6 -9.17 0.22 3.90
C ALA A 6 -9.35 1.05 2.62
N SER A 7 -10.43 0.82 1.87
CA SER A 7 -10.88 1.63 0.72
C SER A 7 -12.12 2.49 1.03
N LYS A 8 -12.78 2.26 2.17
CA LYS A 8 -13.79 3.17 2.74
C LYS A 8 -13.77 3.10 4.26
N ILE A 9 -14.01 4.22 4.93
CA ILE A 9 -14.08 4.30 6.40
C ILE A 9 -15.27 5.18 6.79
N GLU A 10 -16.18 4.64 7.60
CA GLU A 10 -17.27 5.37 8.24
C GLU A 10 -17.13 5.24 9.75
N ILE A 11 -17.07 6.37 10.46
CA ILE A 11 -16.84 6.40 11.91
C ILE A 11 -18.14 6.83 12.60
N GLY A 12 -18.57 6.07 13.60
CA GLY A 12 -19.76 6.33 14.41
C GLY A 12 -19.52 6.11 15.90
N ASP A 13 -20.60 5.95 16.68
CA ASP A 13 -20.59 5.89 18.15
C ASP A 13 -19.71 4.74 18.70
N GLY A 14 -18.42 5.04 18.94
CA GLY A 14 -17.45 4.11 19.51
C GLY A 14 -16.97 3.01 18.56
N LYS A 15 -17.33 3.08 17.27
CA LYS A 15 -17.00 2.06 16.27
C LYS A 15 -16.65 2.68 14.91
N ALA A 16 -16.01 1.88 14.07
CA ALA A 16 -15.79 2.21 12.66
C ALA A 16 -16.24 1.05 11.78
N GLU A 17 -16.98 1.37 10.73
CA GLU A 17 -17.28 0.47 9.62
C GLU A 17 -16.22 0.72 8.53
N VAL A 18 -15.50 -0.33 8.15
CA VAL A 18 -14.35 -0.25 7.24
C VAL A 18 -14.55 -1.25 6.11
N THR A 19 -14.60 -0.75 4.88
CA THR A 19 -14.54 -1.59 3.67
C THR A 19 -13.08 -1.78 3.27
N ARG A 20 -12.67 -3.04 3.11
CA ARG A 20 -11.30 -3.46 2.83
C ARG A 20 -11.20 -4.10 1.45
N GLU A 21 -10.09 -3.83 0.76
CA GLU A 21 -9.70 -4.57 -0.43
C GLU A 21 -9.14 -5.93 -0.03
N VAL A 22 -9.67 -6.98 -0.66
CA VAL A 22 -9.19 -8.37 -0.56
C VAL A 22 -9.09 -8.97 -1.96
N ASP A 23 -8.36 -10.07 -2.13
CA ASP A 23 -8.10 -10.63 -3.46
C ASP A 23 -9.38 -10.97 -4.24
N GLY A 24 -10.46 -11.35 -3.54
CA GLY A 24 -11.76 -11.67 -4.13
C GLY A 24 -12.73 -10.50 -4.27
N GLY A 25 -12.33 -9.26 -3.92
CA GLY A 25 -13.19 -8.08 -3.98
C GLY A 25 -13.17 -7.25 -2.71
N LEU A 26 -14.35 -6.94 -2.16
CA LEU A 26 -14.49 -6.06 -0.99
C LEU A 26 -15.03 -6.81 0.22
N GLN A 27 -14.49 -6.48 1.39
CA GLN A 27 -14.98 -6.97 2.67
C GLN A 27 -15.27 -5.81 3.61
N THR A 28 -16.51 -5.66 4.05
CA THR A 28 -16.88 -4.68 5.08
C THR A 28 -16.84 -5.31 6.46
N ILE A 29 -16.16 -4.65 7.40
CA ILE A 29 -16.05 -5.08 8.80
C ILE A 29 -16.40 -3.93 9.75
N GLU A 30 -16.95 -4.27 10.91
CA GLU A 30 -17.16 -3.33 12.02
C GLU A 30 -16.09 -3.57 13.09
N ILE A 31 -15.42 -2.50 13.54
CA ILE A 31 -14.41 -2.56 14.59
C ILE A 31 -14.72 -1.56 15.71
N LYS A 32 -14.48 -1.96 16.96
CA LYS A 32 -14.58 -1.05 18.13
C LYS A 32 -13.36 -0.12 18.20
N LEU A 33 -13.60 1.14 18.55
CA LEU A 33 -12.57 2.12 18.84
C LEU A 33 -12.08 1.98 20.31
N PRO A 34 -10.78 2.22 20.60
CA PRO A 34 -9.73 2.66 19.68
C PRO A 34 -9.22 1.53 18.77
N ALA A 35 -8.90 1.88 17.53
CA ALA A 35 -8.41 0.93 16.51
C ALA A 35 -7.30 1.54 15.65
N VAL A 36 -6.52 0.65 15.02
CA VAL A 36 -5.49 1.01 14.03
C VAL A 36 -5.99 0.63 12.65
N ILE A 37 -5.92 1.56 11.70
CA ILE A 37 -6.39 1.37 10.34
C ILE A 37 -5.25 1.69 9.37
N THR A 38 -4.97 0.79 8.42
CA THR A 38 -4.05 1.07 7.29
C THR A 38 -4.86 1.31 6.03
N THR A 39 -4.48 2.32 5.24
CA THR A 39 -5.25 2.79 4.09
C THR A 39 -4.78 2.15 2.79
N ASP A 40 -5.70 1.69 1.95
CA ASP A 40 -5.42 1.34 0.56
C ASP A 40 -5.33 2.60 -0.32
N LEU A 41 -4.71 2.49 -1.50
CA LEU A 41 -4.63 3.57 -2.48
C LEU A 41 -6.01 4.04 -2.97
N ARG A 42 -7.02 3.18 -2.92
CA ARG A 42 -8.39 3.51 -3.37
C ARG A 42 -9.21 4.28 -2.34
N LEU A 43 -8.68 4.53 -1.14
CA LEU A 43 -9.43 5.19 -0.06
C LEU A 43 -9.87 6.61 -0.44
N ASN A 44 -8.94 7.39 -1.02
CA ASN A 44 -9.19 8.77 -1.41
C ASN A 44 -8.15 9.26 -2.42
N GLU A 45 -8.38 10.44 -2.97
CA GLU A 45 -7.39 11.18 -3.75
C GLU A 45 -6.74 12.25 -2.86
N PRO A 46 -5.42 12.17 -2.56
CA PRO A 46 -4.75 13.16 -1.75
C PRO A 46 -4.80 14.55 -2.37
N ARG A 47 -5.36 15.53 -1.65
CA ARG A 47 -5.40 16.92 -2.11
C ARG A 47 -4.01 17.58 -2.08
N TYR A 48 -3.77 18.51 -3.01
CA TYR A 48 -2.58 19.36 -2.98
C TYR A 48 -2.58 20.32 -1.77
N ALA A 49 -1.39 20.54 -1.21
CA ALA A 49 -1.20 21.55 -0.17
C ALA A 49 -1.09 22.95 -0.80
N SER A 50 -1.96 23.87 -0.40
CA SER A 50 -1.90 25.26 -0.88
C SER A 50 -0.71 26.02 -0.29
N LEU A 51 -0.17 27.01 -1.01
CA LEU A 51 0.92 27.88 -0.53
C LEU A 51 0.66 28.49 0.87
N PRO A 52 -0.55 29.02 1.18
CA PRO A 52 -0.84 29.50 2.52
C PRO A 52 -0.74 28.42 3.61
N ASN A 53 -1.17 27.19 3.30
CA ASN A 53 -1.09 26.07 4.23
C ASN A 53 0.35 25.60 4.46
N ILE A 54 1.19 25.63 3.43
CA ILE A 54 2.63 25.34 3.56
C ILE A 54 3.30 26.36 4.49
N MET A 55 3.00 27.65 4.34
CA MET A 55 3.55 28.70 5.20
C MET A 55 3.07 28.58 6.66
N LYS A 56 1.80 28.21 6.88
CA LYS A 56 1.26 27.93 8.23
C LYS A 56 1.89 26.68 8.85
N ALA A 57 2.10 25.62 8.08
CA ALA A 57 2.70 24.38 8.56
C ALA A 57 4.12 24.59 9.10
N LYS A 58 4.94 25.43 8.45
CA LYS A 58 6.28 25.79 8.94
C LYS A 58 6.30 26.46 10.32
N LYS A 59 5.19 27.10 10.72
CA LYS A 59 5.07 27.76 12.03
C LYS A 59 4.52 26.83 13.12
N LYS A 60 3.98 25.67 12.77
CA LYS A 60 3.46 24.71 13.76
C LYS A 60 4.64 24.08 14.51
N PRO A 61 4.56 23.95 15.85
CA PRO A 61 5.56 23.21 16.61
C PRO A 61 5.72 21.79 16.07
N LEU A 62 6.96 21.35 15.89
CA LEU A 62 7.32 20.00 15.49
C LEU A 62 8.19 19.40 16.58
N ASP A 63 7.58 18.59 17.43
CA ASP A 63 8.26 17.95 18.55
C ASP A 63 9.23 16.90 18.01
N LYS A 64 10.52 17.10 18.27
CA LYS A 64 11.55 16.11 17.97
C LYS A 64 11.73 15.24 19.20
N LYS A 65 11.43 13.95 19.05
CA LYS A 65 11.61 12.94 20.09
C LYS A 65 12.52 11.83 19.60
N SER A 66 13.22 11.21 20.54
CA SER A 66 14.02 10.01 20.30
C SER A 66 13.24 8.75 20.72
N PRO A 67 13.58 7.55 20.20
CA PRO A 67 13.03 6.30 20.73
C PRO A 67 13.27 6.11 22.23
N ALA A 68 14.37 6.65 22.77
CA ALA A 68 14.71 6.58 24.19
C ALA A 68 13.70 7.32 25.07
N ASP A 69 13.06 8.38 24.56
CA ASP A 69 12.01 9.14 25.27
C ASP A 69 10.77 8.28 25.57
N PHE A 70 10.63 7.14 24.86
CA PHE A 70 9.54 6.17 25.02
C PHE A 70 10.01 4.82 25.57
N GLY A 71 11.31 4.68 25.92
CA GLY A 71 11.87 3.43 26.42
C GLY A 71 11.89 2.28 25.40
N VAL A 72 11.97 2.59 24.11
CA VAL A 72 11.91 1.59 23.02
C VAL A 72 13.32 1.21 22.57
N ASP A 73 13.62 -0.09 22.58
CA ASP A 73 14.84 -0.66 21.98
C ASP A 73 14.70 -0.75 20.45
N THR A 74 15.65 -0.16 19.73
CA THR A 74 15.70 -0.16 18.26
C THR A 74 16.72 -1.14 17.69
N THR A 75 17.26 -2.04 18.52
CA THR A 75 18.20 -3.07 18.08
C THR A 75 17.60 -3.92 16.95
N PRO A 76 18.25 -4.00 15.78
CA PRO A 76 17.73 -4.77 14.65
C PRO A 76 17.57 -6.24 15.00
N ARG A 77 16.35 -6.77 14.80
CA ARG A 77 16.08 -8.22 14.93
C ARG A 77 16.26 -8.99 13.62
N LEU A 78 16.49 -8.28 12.52
CA LEU A 78 16.65 -8.82 11.17
C LEU A 78 17.95 -8.30 10.57
N LYS A 79 18.68 -9.17 9.88
CA LYS A 79 19.91 -8.83 9.16
C LYS A 79 19.69 -8.97 7.66
N VAL A 80 19.91 -7.89 6.90
CA VAL A 80 19.96 -7.97 5.44
C VAL A 80 21.25 -8.68 5.04
N LEU A 81 21.12 -9.84 4.39
CA LEU A 81 22.28 -10.64 3.97
C LEU A 81 22.82 -10.20 2.61
N LYS A 82 21.92 -9.84 1.70
CA LYS A 82 22.23 -9.52 0.31
C LYS A 82 21.11 -8.67 -0.30
N THR A 83 21.48 -7.78 -1.21
CA THR A 83 20.56 -7.02 -2.06
C THR A 83 21.09 -7.13 -3.48
N GLU A 84 20.26 -7.56 -4.41
CA GLU A 84 20.60 -7.67 -5.83
C GLU A 84 19.47 -7.11 -6.68
N GLU A 85 19.80 -6.68 -7.88
CA GLU A 85 18.79 -6.29 -8.86
C GLU A 85 18.00 -7.53 -9.32
N PRO A 86 16.69 -7.40 -9.55
CA PRO A 86 15.92 -8.48 -10.16
C PRO A 86 16.47 -8.78 -11.56
N SER A 87 16.31 -10.02 -12.02
CA SER A 87 16.76 -10.42 -13.36
C SER A 87 16.14 -9.52 -14.43
N GLY A 88 16.97 -8.97 -15.32
CA GLY A 88 16.49 -8.21 -16.46
C GLY A 88 15.54 -9.03 -17.34
N ARG A 89 14.43 -8.42 -17.78
CA ARG A 89 13.50 -9.07 -18.70
C ARG A 89 14.19 -9.34 -20.04
N LYS A 90 14.17 -10.58 -20.53
CA LYS A 90 14.66 -10.93 -21.87
C LYS A 90 13.89 -10.14 -22.94
N ALA A 91 14.55 -9.83 -24.05
CA ALA A 91 13.90 -9.18 -25.18
C ALA A 91 12.70 -10.01 -25.67
N GLY A 92 11.55 -9.35 -25.86
CA GLY A 92 10.35 -9.96 -26.41
C GLY A 92 10.38 -10.03 -27.93
N VAL A 93 9.42 -10.76 -28.51
CA VAL A 93 9.23 -10.89 -29.96
C VAL A 93 7.96 -10.15 -30.37
N LYS A 94 8.01 -9.38 -31.47
CA LYS A 94 6.82 -8.80 -32.11
C LYS A 94 6.30 -9.76 -33.17
N VAL A 95 5.00 -10.05 -33.12
CA VAL A 95 4.30 -10.92 -34.09
C VAL A 95 3.48 -10.10 -35.07
N LYS A 96 3.22 -10.63 -36.26
CA LYS A 96 2.52 -9.92 -37.34
C LYS A 96 1.00 -10.18 -37.36
N SER A 97 0.53 -11.20 -36.64
CA SER A 97 -0.88 -11.58 -36.63
C SER A 97 -1.31 -12.21 -35.30
N VAL A 98 -2.63 -12.26 -35.08
CA VAL A 98 -3.24 -12.93 -33.92
C VAL A 98 -2.98 -14.44 -33.97
N ALA A 99 -2.99 -15.07 -35.15
CA ALA A 99 -2.70 -16.49 -35.30
C ALA A 99 -1.26 -16.83 -34.84
N GLU A 100 -0.28 -16.01 -35.24
CA GLU A 100 1.11 -16.15 -34.82
C GLU A 100 1.27 -15.94 -33.30
N LEU A 101 0.49 -15.02 -32.71
CA LEU A 101 0.47 -14.84 -31.25
C LEU A 101 -0.02 -16.11 -30.53
N VAL A 102 -1.15 -16.67 -30.96
CA VAL A 102 -1.76 -17.85 -30.32
C VAL A 102 -0.85 -19.07 -30.48
N ASP A 103 -0.23 -19.25 -31.64
CA ASP A 103 0.73 -20.34 -31.89
C ASP A 103 1.92 -20.26 -30.93
N LYS A 104 2.57 -19.09 -30.80
CA LYS A 104 3.69 -18.90 -29.87
C LYS A 104 3.26 -19.06 -28.41
N LEU A 105 2.07 -18.61 -28.03
CA LEU A 105 1.57 -18.76 -26.66
C LEU A 105 1.30 -20.22 -26.27
N LYS A 106 0.77 -21.04 -27.20
CA LYS A 106 0.52 -22.47 -26.98
C LYS A 106 1.80 -23.30 -27.04
N ASN A 107 2.60 -23.13 -28.09
CA ASN A 107 3.69 -24.04 -28.42
C ASN A 107 5.05 -23.64 -27.84
N GLU A 108 5.34 -22.34 -27.70
CA GLU A 108 6.62 -21.86 -27.17
C GLU A 108 6.53 -21.46 -25.68
N ALA A 109 5.49 -20.71 -25.31
CA ALA A 109 5.34 -20.18 -23.95
C ALA A 109 4.57 -21.11 -23.00
N GLY A 110 3.71 -22.00 -23.51
CA GLY A 110 2.94 -22.97 -22.71
C GLY A 110 1.97 -22.35 -21.70
N VAL A 111 1.45 -21.15 -21.98
CA VAL A 111 0.58 -20.37 -21.08
C VAL A 111 -0.89 -20.34 -21.52
N LEU A 112 -1.21 -21.03 -22.63
CA LEU A 112 -2.56 -21.22 -23.17
C LEU A 112 -2.89 -22.70 -23.34
#